data_AF-A0A368L8D4-F1
#
_entry.id   AF-A0A368L8D4-F1
#
_cell.length_a   1.000
_cell.length_b   1.000
_cell.length_c   1.000
_cell.angle_alpha   90.00
_cell.angle_beta   90.00
_cell.angle_gamma   90.00
#
_symmetry.space_group_name_H-M   'P 1'
#
loop_
_entity.id
_entity.type
_entity.pdbx_description
1 polymer ?
#
loop_
_entity_poly.entity_id
_entity_poly.type
_entity_poly.pdbx_seq_one_letter_code
_entity_poly.pdbx_strand_id
1 'polypeptide(L)'
;MTALALLFSTFVLVFALGFQSQNVNGGHYKSAAITSLAIGAGQMILYKLAPTANWIEIAAYLCGGPLGIVVSMWAHRKFMKGHHHAR
;
A
#
# COMPACT_ATOMS: atom_id res chain seq x y z
N MET A 1 15.06 13.21 8.70
CA MET A 1 15.05 11.73 8.55
C MET A 1 13.60 11.24 8.33
N THR A 2 12.86 11.93 7.47
CA THR A 2 11.39 11.92 7.48
C THR A 2 10.83 11.75 6.06
N ALA A 3 11.53 12.24 5.03
CA ALA A 3 11.15 12.03 3.62
C ALA A 3 11.15 10.55 3.20
N LEU A 4 12.22 9.81 3.51
CA LEU A 4 12.27 8.37 3.24
C LEU A 4 11.25 7.58 4.07
N ALA A 5 11.00 8.01 5.31
CA ALA A 5 10.02 7.39 6.17
C ALA A 5 8.59 7.58 5.62
N LEU A 6 8.27 8.80 5.15
CA LEU A 6 6.99 9.09 4.50
C LEU A 6 6.86 8.35 3.18
N LEU A 7 7.88 8.38 2.30
CA LEU A 7 7.87 7.62 1.05
C LEU A 7 7.62 6.14 1.30
N PHE A 8 8.37 5.52 2.22
CA PHE A 8 8.24 4.10 2.53
C PHE A 8 6.89 3.80 3.20
N SER A 9 6.41 4.67 4.09
CA SER A 9 5.11 4.50 4.76
C SER A 9 3.96 4.57 3.75
N THR A 10 3.96 5.55 2.83
CA THR A 10 2.94 5.65 1.78
C THR A 10 3.06 4.53 0.76
N PHE A 11 4.28 4.13 0.41
CA PHE A 11 4.53 2.99 -0.46
C PHE A 11 3.92 1.72 0.14
N VAL A 12 4.22 1.38 1.40
CA VAL A 12 3.70 0.19 2.07
C VAL A 12 2.19 0.27 2.22
N LEU A 13 1.66 1.44 2.61
CA LEU A 13 0.22 1.64 2.74
C LEU A 13 -0.51 1.39 1.41
N VAL A 14 -0.07 2.05 0.33
CA VAL A 14 -0.73 1.94 -0.98
C VAL A 14 -0.49 0.56 -1.59
N PHE A 15 0.68 -0.04 -1.36
CA PHE A 15 0.92 -1.44 -1.71
C PHE A 15 -0.11 -2.36 -1.05
N ALA A 16 -0.30 -2.21 0.27
CA ALA A 16 -1.24 -3.01 1.05
C ALA A 16 -2.69 -2.75 0.61
N LEU A 17 -3.07 -1.50 0.32
CA LEU A 17 -4.39 -1.15 -0.22
C LEU A 17 -4.66 -1.83 -1.57
N GLY A 18 -3.70 -1.75 -2.50
CA GLY A 18 -3.83 -2.42 -3.80
C GLY A 18 -3.91 -3.94 -3.67
N PHE A 19 -3.16 -4.52 -2.74
CA PHE A 19 -3.11 -5.97 -2.55
C PHE A 19 -4.39 -6.44 -1.87
N GLN A 20 -4.89 -5.69 -0.90
CA GLN A 20 -6.17 -5.91 -0.24
C GLN A 20 -7.33 -5.83 -1.23
N SER A 21 -7.36 -4.81 -2.09
CA SER A 21 -8.42 -4.66 -3.10
C SER A 21 -8.47 -5.87 -4.04
N GLN A 22 -7.32 -6.34 -4.50
CA GLN A 22 -7.23 -7.54 -5.33
C GLN A 22 -7.64 -8.81 -4.57
N ASN A 23 -7.26 -8.95 -3.29
CA ASN A 23 -7.68 -10.07 -2.44
C ASN A 23 -9.19 -10.09 -2.21
N VAL A 24 -9.82 -8.93 -1.99
CA VAL A 24 -11.27 -8.80 -1.83
C VAL A 24 -11.98 -9.17 -3.12
N ASN A 25 -11.52 -8.64 -4.25
CA ASN A 25 -12.08 -8.97 -5.56
C ASN A 25 -11.88 -10.45 -5.93
N GLY A 26 -10.81 -11.08 -5.43
CA GLY A 26 -10.52 -12.51 -5.59
C GLY A 26 -11.19 -13.43 -4.55
N GLY A 27 -11.94 -12.89 -3.58
CA GLY A 27 -12.62 -13.68 -2.54
C GLY A 27 -11.71 -14.24 -1.43
N HIS A 28 -10.48 -13.76 -1.31
CA HIS A 28 -9.48 -14.25 -0.35
C HIS A 28 -9.61 -13.58 1.04
N TYR A 29 -10.69 -13.86 1.77
CA TYR A 29 -11.03 -13.23 3.07
C TYR A 29 -9.89 -13.19 4.10
N LYS A 30 -9.15 -14.30 4.28
CA LYS A 30 -8.04 -14.36 5.25
C LYS A 30 -6.92 -13.37 4.90
N SER A 31 -6.53 -13.33 3.62
CA SER A 31 -5.51 -12.41 3.16
C SER A 31 -5.99 -10.96 3.20
N ALA A 32 -7.27 -10.71 2.89
CA ALA A 32 -7.88 -9.38 2.99
C ALA A 32 -7.84 -8.85 4.44
N ALA A 33 -8.17 -9.69 5.43
CA ALA A 33 -8.12 -9.32 6.85
C ALA A 33 -6.69 -8.95 7.31
N ILE A 34 -5.69 -9.74 6.92
CA ILE A 34 -4.27 -9.46 7.26
C ILE A 34 -3.83 -8.14 6.63
N THR A 35 -4.16 -7.92 5.35
CA THR A 35 -3.82 -6.66 4.70
C THR A 35 -4.54 -5.45 5.30
N SER A 36 -5.78 -5.60 5.77
CA SER A 36 -6.50 -4.54 6.48
C SER A 36 -5.81 -4.14 7.80
N LEU A 37 -5.24 -5.09 8.53
CA LEU A 37 -4.44 -4.80 9.73
C LEU A 37 -3.17 -4.01 9.36
N ALA A 38 -2.49 -4.40 8.28
CA ALA A 38 -1.31 -3.68 7.79
C ALA A 38 -1.64 -2.24 7.36
N ILE A 39 -2.79 -2.04 6.70
CA ILE A 39 -3.31 -0.71 6.32
C ILE A 39 -3.56 0.13 7.57
N GLY A 40 -4.26 -0.42 8.57
CA GLY A 40 -4.54 0.28 9.83
C GLY A 40 -3.28 0.73 10.56
N ALA A 41 -2.27 -0.15 10.64
CA ALA A 41 -0.98 0.18 11.24
C ALA A 41 -0.22 1.27 10.46
N GLY A 42 -0.20 1.18 9.13
CA GLY A 42 0.44 2.18 8.25
C GLY A 42 -0.22 3.56 8.36
N GLN A 43 -1.55 3.62 8.42
CA GLN A 43 -2.29 4.87 8.62
C GLN A 43 -1.95 5.53 9.96
N MET A 44 -1.80 4.74 11.03
CA MET A 44 -1.43 5.27 12.35
C MET A 44 -0.04 5.92 12.35
N ILE A 45 0.90 5.37 11.58
CA ILE A 45 2.24 5.95 11.39
C ILE A 45 2.13 7.26 10.60
N LEU A 46 1.38 7.26 9.49
CA LEU A 46 1.20 8.45 8.66
C LEU A 46 0.52 9.60 9.42
N TYR A 47 -0.47 9.32 10.27
CA TYR A 47 -1.10 10.36 11.10
C TYR A 47 -0.12 11.04 12.06
N LYS A 48 0.95 10.36 12.47
CA LYS A 48 2.01 10.94 13.31
C LYS A 48 3.05 11.72 12.50
N LEU A 49 3.29 11.33 11.25
CA LEU A 49 4.31 11.93 10.39
C LEU A 49 3.80 13.08 9.52
N ALA A 50 2.51 13.07 9.16
CA ALA A 50 1.93 14.06 8.25
C ALA A 50 1.88 15.51 8.80
N PRO A 51 1.57 15.77 10.09
CA PRO A 51 1.45 17.15 10.59
C PRO A 51 2.77 17.94 10.60
N THR A 52 3.91 17.26 10.55
CA THR A 52 5.25 17.88 10.63
C THR A 52 5.99 17.86 9.29
N ALA A 53 5.31 17.51 8.20
CA ALA A 53 5.92 17.29 6.89
C ALA A 53 6.26 18.58 6.14
N ASN A 54 7.48 18.69 5.62
CA ASN A 54 7.91 19.75 4.71
C ASN A 54 7.59 19.43 3.23
N TRP A 55 7.87 20.37 2.31
CA TRP A 55 7.55 20.20 0.88
C TRP A 55 8.25 19.01 0.21
N ILE A 56 9.49 18.68 0.60
CA ILE A 56 10.23 17.52 0.05
C ILE A 56 9.59 16.22 0.54
N GLU A 57 9.18 16.19 1.81
CA GLU A 57 8.47 15.09 2.45
C GLU A 57 7.10 14.83 1.83
N ILE A 58 6.38 15.89 1.50
CA ILE A 58 5.11 15.80 0.77
C ILE A 58 5.34 15.21 -0.62
N ALA A 59 6.36 15.68 -1.36
CA ALA A 59 6.70 15.10 -2.66
C ALA A 59 7.06 13.61 -2.55
N ALA A 60 7.84 13.24 -1.53
CA ALA A 60 8.22 11.85 -1.25
C ALA A 60 6.99 10.97 -0.92
N TYR A 61 6.05 11.48 -0.11
CA TYR A 61 4.76 10.86 0.17
C TYR A 61 3.95 10.65 -1.13
N LEU A 62 3.86 11.69 -1.98
CA LEU A 62 3.11 11.62 -3.24
C LEU A 62 3.72 10.61 -4.23
N CYS A 63 5.03 10.50 -4.31
CA CYS A 63 5.71 9.52 -5.16
C CYS A 63 5.57 8.08 -4.64
N GLY A 64 5.48 7.88 -3.32
CA GLY A 64 5.31 6.56 -2.71
C GLY A 64 4.05 5.84 -3.17
N GLY A 65 2.95 6.57 -3.40
CA GLY A 65 1.66 6.00 -3.81
C GLY A 65 1.70 5.28 -5.18
N PRO A 66 2.06 5.97 -6.27
CA PRO A 66 2.17 5.36 -7.60
C PRO A 66 3.13 4.18 -7.65
N LEU A 67 4.26 4.25 -6.93
CA LEU A 67 5.19 3.13 -6.85
C LEU A 67 4.59 1.93 -6.11
N GLY A 68 3.92 2.19 -4.98
CA GLY A 68 3.26 1.16 -4.17
C GLY A 68 2.20 0.40 -4.95
N ILE A 69 1.37 1.10 -5.71
CA ILE A 69 0.27 0.46 -6.46
C ILE A 69 0.80 -0.42 -7.61
N VAL A 70 1.80 0.05 -8.37
CA VAL A 70 2.39 -0.73 -9.48
C VAL A 70 3.06 -2.00 -8.95
N VAL A 71 3.82 -1.88 -7.85
CA VAL A 71 4.45 -3.05 -7.21
C VAL A 71 3.39 -4.00 -6.65
N SER A 72 2.27 -3.49 -6.14
CA SER A 72 1.15 -4.29 -5.66
C SER A 72 0.52 -5.15 -6.75
N MET A 73 0.27 -4.56 -7.93
CA MET A 73 -0.26 -5.29 -9.09
C MET A 73 0.70 -6.40 -9.53
N TRP A 74 2.00 -6.09 -9.60
CA TRP A 74 3.02 -7.08 -9.97
C TRP A 74 3.14 -8.21 -8.94
N ALA A 75 3.20 -7.87 -7.64
CA ALA A 75 3.35 -8.84 -6.56
C ALA A 75 2.13 -9.76 -6.49
N HIS A 76 0.92 -9.20 -6.55
CA HIS A 76 -0.31 -10.00 -6.54
C HIS A 76 -0.34 -11.00 -7.72
N ARG A 77 0.01 -10.55 -8.95
CA ARG A 77 0.11 -11.45 -10.11
C ARG A 77 1.12 -12.60 -9.90
N LYS A 78 2.25 -12.33 -9.24
CA LYS A 78 3.32 -13.31 -9.03
C LYS A 78 2.99 -14.33 -7.93
N PHE A 79 2.41 -13.87 -6.82
CA PHE A 79 2.13 -14.72 -5.66
C PHE A 79 0.75 -15.38 -5.70
N MET A 80 -0.23 -14.74 -6.31
CA MET A 80 -1.57 -15.28 -6.52
C MET A 80 -1.73 -15.68 -8.00
N LYS A 81 -0.93 -16.67 -8.45
CA LYS A 81 -1.09 -17.29 -9.77
C LYS A 81 -2.51 -17.88 -9.86
N GLY A 82 -3.40 -17.29 -10.67
CA GLY A 82 -4.63 -17.98 -11.07
C GLY A 82 -5.85 -17.16 -11.49
N HIS A 83 -5.95 -15.86 -11.24
CA HIS A 83 -7.24 -15.14 -11.44
C HIS A 83 -7.20 -13.97 -12.43
N HIS A 84 -6.15 -13.85 -13.25
CA HIS A 84 -6.25 -13.07 -14.48
C HIS A 84 -6.81 -13.98 -15.57
N HIS A 85 -8.12 -13.90 -15.79
CA HIS A 85 -8.92 -14.27 -16.98
C HIS A 85 -10.27 -14.87 -16.53
N ALA A 86 -11.21 -14.00 -16.20
CA ALA A 86 -12.65 -14.22 -16.44
C ALA A 86 -13.44 -13.01 -15.94
N ARG A 87 -13.35 -11.87 -16.65
CA ARG A 87 -14.46 -10.98 -17.02
C ARG A 87 -14.02 -10.13 -18.19
#